data_AF-A0A2Z3GJZ1-F1
#
_entry.id   AF-A0A2Z3GJZ1-F1
#
_cell.length_a   1.000
_cell.length_b   1.000
_cell.length_c   1.000
_cell.angle_alpha   90.00
_cell.angle_beta   90.00
_cell.angle_gamma   90.00
#
_symmetry.space_group_name_H-M   'P 1'
#
loop_
_entity.id
_entity.type
_entity.pdbx_description
1 polymer ?
#
loop_
_entity_poly.entity_id
_entity_poly.type
_entity_poly.pdbx_seq_one_letter_code
_entity_poly.pdbx_strand_id
1 'polypeptide(L)'
;MEAVRRVEAGEVQRVVAAAMGIAPITLIEWLRRHGTAAYALLKRKVYTSAQKHAIVRELRTGLLSEADALLKYGLREKKTLRLWVAAQVAAEVVAAAPAPDPPAEAAGTADLAAQLRQAQWQIEALHTLIDQAETAYKIDIRKKGGAKPSK
;
A
#
# COMPACT_ATOMS: atom_id res chain seq x y z
N MET A 1 5.38 -5.03 39.40
CA MET A 1 5.88 -6.42 39.38
C MET A 1 7.10 -6.50 38.48
N GLU A 2 8.22 -7.02 39.00
CA GLU A 2 9.52 -7.04 38.30
C GLU A 2 9.51 -7.95 37.06
N ALA A 3 8.83 -9.10 37.13
CA ALA A 3 8.62 -9.98 35.98
C ALA A 3 8.00 -9.27 34.76
N VAL A 4 6.96 -8.47 35.01
CA VAL A 4 6.21 -7.77 33.95
C VAL A 4 7.08 -6.71 33.30
N ARG A 5 7.83 -5.93 34.10
CA ARG A 5 8.77 -4.93 33.59
C ARG A 5 9.86 -5.52 32.70
N ARG A 6 10.40 -6.68 33.07
CA ARG A 6 11.45 -7.36 32.28
C ARG A 6 10.92 -7.84 30.93
N VAL A 7 9.71 -8.39 30.91
CA VAL A 7 9.04 -8.78 29.65
C VAL A 7 8.69 -7.55 28.80
N GLU A 8 8.25 -6.45 29.41
CA GLU A 8 7.98 -5.19 28.71
C GLU A 8 9.26 -4.51 28.18
N ALA A 9 10.40 -4.71 28.85
CA ALA A 9 11.72 -4.32 28.36
C ALA A 9 12.22 -5.18 27.19
N GLY A 10 11.46 -6.19 26.77
CA GLY A 10 11.75 -7.02 25.62
C GLY A 10 12.44 -8.35 25.93
N GLU A 11 12.59 -8.73 27.20
CA GLU A 11 13.15 -10.03 27.56
C GLU A 11 12.20 -11.19 27.20
N VAL A 12 12.77 -12.32 26.79
CA VAL A 12 12.02 -13.52 26.41
C VAL A 12 11.33 -14.11 27.66
N GLN A 13 10.01 -14.32 27.59
CA GLN A 13 9.20 -14.84 28.71
C GLN A 13 9.78 -16.11 29.34
N ARG A 14 10.32 -17.03 28.52
CA ARG A 14 10.94 -18.28 28.99
C ARG A 14 12.17 -18.02 29.86
N VAL A 15 12.98 -17.02 29.50
CA VAL A 15 14.18 -16.61 30.25
C VAL A 15 13.76 -15.94 31.55
N VAL A 16 12.76 -15.06 31.53
CA VAL A 16 12.24 -14.39 32.73
C VAL A 16 11.62 -15.40 33.71
N ALA A 17 10.85 -16.37 33.20
CA ALA A 17 10.25 -17.43 34.02
C ALA A 17 11.33 -18.31 34.68
N ALA A 18 12.35 -18.72 33.92
CA ALA A 18 13.46 -19.51 34.43
C ALA A 18 14.31 -18.72 35.46
N ALA A 19 14.62 -17.45 35.16
CA ALA A 19 15.42 -16.60 36.04
C ALA A 19 14.74 -16.31 37.39
N MET A 20 13.42 -16.31 37.44
CA MET A 20 12.67 -16.10 38.68
C MET A 20 12.11 -17.40 39.29
N GLY A 21 12.42 -18.57 38.73
CA GLY A 21 11.95 -19.86 39.23
C GLY A 21 10.42 -20.03 39.21
N ILE A 22 9.71 -19.27 38.38
CA ILE A 22 8.24 -19.31 38.30
C ILE A 22 7.77 -20.16 37.12
N ALA A 23 6.62 -20.82 37.29
CA ALA A 23 6.00 -21.54 36.19
C ALA A 23 5.62 -20.57 35.05
N PRO A 24 5.80 -20.96 33.76
CA PRO A 24 5.44 -20.12 32.62
C PRO A 24 3.99 -19.66 32.64
N ILE A 25 3.09 -20.49 33.17
CA ILE A 25 1.66 -20.16 33.28
C ILE A 25 1.39 -19.03 34.29
N THR A 26 2.14 -19.00 35.39
CA THR A 26 2.07 -17.93 36.40
C THR A 26 2.53 -16.61 35.81
N LEU A 27 3.61 -16.62 35.02
CA LEU A 27 4.07 -15.43 34.30
C LEU A 27 3.02 -14.93 33.29
N ILE A 28 2.36 -15.84 32.56
CA ILE A 28 1.28 -15.49 31.63
C ILE A 28 0.09 -14.86 32.36
N GLU A 29 -0.29 -15.38 33.52
CA GLU A 29 -1.36 -14.79 34.33
C GLU A 29 -1.00 -13.40 34.85
N TRP A 30 0.24 -13.21 35.31
CA TRP A 30 0.71 -11.90 35.76
C TRP A 30 0.73 -10.88 34.62
N LEU A 31 1.21 -11.28 33.44
CA LEU A 31 1.17 -10.45 32.25
C LEU A 31 -0.26 -10.17 31.77
N ARG A 32 -1.22 -11.06 32.07
CA ARG A 32 -2.65 -10.84 31.76
C ARG A 32 -3.31 -9.87 32.74
N ARG A 33 -3.00 -9.97 34.03
CA ARG A 33 -3.60 -9.13 35.10
C ARG A 33 -2.92 -7.76 35.22
N HIS A 34 -1.62 -7.68 34.94
CA HIS A 34 -0.79 -6.51 35.20
C HIS A 34 0.01 -6.03 34.00
N GLY A 35 -0.08 -6.70 32.84
CA GLY A 35 0.58 -6.24 31.61
C GLY A 35 -0.07 -4.96 31.11
N THR A 36 0.76 -3.99 30.72
CA THR A 36 0.28 -2.70 30.20
C THR A 36 -0.13 -2.82 28.73
N ALA A 37 -0.62 -1.72 28.13
CA ALA A 37 -0.86 -1.62 26.70
C ALA A 37 0.37 -1.98 25.85
N ALA A 38 1.58 -1.74 26.38
CA ALA A 38 2.83 -2.14 25.73
C ALA A 38 2.92 -3.67 25.59
N TYR A 39 2.59 -4.43 26.64
CA TYR A 39 2.57 -5.89 26.56
C TYR A 39 1.53 -6.42 25.55
N ALA A 40 0.37 -5.77 25.43
CA ALA A 40 -0.64 -6.13 24.44
C ALA A 40 -0.13 -5.98 23.00
N LEU A 41 0.69 -4.95 22.75
CA LEU A 41 1.37 -4.72 21.47
C LEU A 41 2.52 -5.70 21.23
N LEU A 42 3.28 -6.07 22.27
CA LEU A 42 4.34 -7.09 22.17
C LEU A 42 3.78 -8.49 21.89
N LYS A 43 2.63 -8.84 22.47
CA LYS A 43 2.02 -10.17 22.35
C LYS A 43 1.50 -10.48 20.94
N ARG A 44 1.10 -9.45 20.18
CA ARG A 44 0.56 -9.60 18.82
C ARG A 44 1.43 -8.85 17.85
N LYS A 45 1.94 -9.52 16.82
CA LYS A 45 2.59 -8.84 15.70
C LYS A 45 1.55 -7.96 15.00
N VAL A 46 1.59 -6.66 15.29
CA VAL A 46 0.66 -5.68 14.71
C VAL A 46 1.23 -5.24 13.37
N TYR A 47 0.45 -5.42 12.32
CA TYR A 47 0.76 -4.90 11.00
C TYR A 47 0.02 -3.57 10.81
N THR A 48 0.76 -2.55 10.40
CA THR A 48 0.19 -1.26 9.99
C THR A 48 -0.68 -1.44 8.73
N SER A 49 -1.59 -0.49 8.49
CA SER A 49 -2.43 -0.52 7.29
C SER A 49 -1.59 -0.55 6.00
N ALA A 50 -0.55 0.28 5.93
CA ALA A 50 0.37 0.33 4.80
C ALA A 50 1.08 -1.02 4.55
N GLN A 51 1.53 -1.69 5.61
CA GLN A 51 2.14 -3.02 5.50
C GLN A 51 1.15 -4.06 4.99
N LYS A 52 -0.09 -4.07 5.50
CA LYS A 52 -1.14 -4.98 5.02
C LYS A 52 -1.39 -4.78 3.53
N HIS A 53 -1.50 -3.53 3.07
CA HIS A 53 -1.71 -3.22 1.66
C HIS A 53 -0.53 -3.64 0.77
N ALA A 54 0.71 -3.44 1.23
CA ALA A 54 1.90 -3.90 0.50
C ALA A 54 1.91 -5.42 0.34
N ILE A 55 1.62 -6.16 1.41
CA ILE A 55 1.56 -7.63 1.40
C ILE A 55 0.44 -8.13 0.47
N VAL A 56 -0.76 -7.54 0.55
CA VAL A 56 -1.89 -7.92 -0.32
C VAL A 56 -1.60 -7.59 -1.78
N ARG A 57 -0.92 -6.48 -2.07
CA ARG A 57 -0.49 -6.11 -3.43
C ARG A 57 0.45 -7.17 -4.00
N GLU A 58 1.50 -7.54 -3.27
CA GLU A 58 2.45 -8.56 -3.68
C GLU A 58 1.75 -9.90 -3.99
N LEU A 59 0.79 -10.31 -3.16
CA LEU A 59 -0.05 -11.49 -3.38
C LEU A 59 -0.90 -11.39 -4.65
N ARG A 60 -1.58 -10.26 -4.88
CA ARG A 60 -2.43 -10.07 -6.07
C ARG A 60 -1.63 -10.01 -7.37
N THR A 61 -0.42 -9.45 -7.33
CA THR A 61 0.49 -9.41 -8.48
C THR A 61 1.13 -10.76 -8.82
N GLY A 62 0.95 -11.78 -7.96
CA GLY A 62 1.56 -13.11 -8.16
C GLY A 62 3.06 -13.18 -7.86
N LEU A 63 3.64 -12.11 -7.31
CA LEU A 63 5.05 -12.06 -6.90
C LEU A 63 5.33 -13.01 -5.72
N LEU A 64 4.32 -13.33 -4.91
CA LEU A 64 4.39 -14.23 -3.77
C LEU A 64 3.17 -15.14 -3.71
N SER A 65 3.41 -16.42 -3.42
CA SER A 65 2.37 -17.38 -3.06
C SER A 65 1.86 -17.12 -1.63
N GLU A 66 0.63 -17.57 -1.32
CA GLU A 66 0.09 -17.54 0.06
C GLU A 66 1.05 -18.19 1.05
N ALA A 67 1.69 -19.31 0.68
CA ALA A 67 2.62 -20.03 1.55
C ALA A 67 3.90 -19.22 1.80
N ASP A 68 4.46 -18.61 0.76
CA ASP A 68 5.69 -17.82 0.85
C ASP A 68 5.47 -16.51 1.61
N ALA A 69 4.29 -15.90 1.45
CA ALA A 69 3.90 -14.73 2.22
C ALA A 69 3.80 -15.02 3.73
N LEU A 70 3.32 -16.22 4.11
CA LEU A 70 3.31 -16.62 5.52
C LEU A 70 4.71 -16.69 6.12
N LEU A 71 5.64 -17.31 5.39
CA LEU A 71 7.04 -17.44 5.82
C LEU A 71 7.76 -16.09 5.84
N LYS A 72 7.67 -15.32 4.76
CA LYS A 72 8.34 -14.02 4.61
C LYS A 72 7.89 -13.01 5.66
N TYR A 73 6.58 -12.94 5.94
CA TYR A 73 6.04 -11.97 6.88
C TYR A 73 5.85 -12.51 8.28
N GLY A 74 6.00 -13.82 8.51
CA GLY A 74 5.82 -14.44 9.83
C GLY A 74 4.35 -14.44 10.28
N LEU A 75 3.46 -14.72 9.34
CA LEU A 75 2.02 -14.87 9.60
C LEU A 75 1.73 -16.32 9.98
N ARG A 76 0.82 -16.51 10.95
CA ARG A 76 0.49 -17.86 11.46
C ARG A 76 -0.53 -18.60 10.60
N GLU A 77 -1.45 -17.86 9.96
CA GLU A 77 -2.62 -18.46 9.32
C GLU A 77 -2.91 -17.85 7.94
N LYS A 78 -3.18 -18.70 6.95
CA LYS A 78 -3.64 -18.27 5.61
C LYS A 78 -4.95 -17.48 5.67
N LYS A 79 -5.80 -17.78 6.67
CA LYS A 79 -7.07 -17.07 6.89
C LYS A 79 -6.87 -15.57 7.10
N THR A 80 -5.79 -15.17 7.77
CA THR A 80 -5.47 -13.74 7.99
C THR A 80 -5.20 -13.02 6.67
N LEU A 81 -4.46 -13.65 5.75
CA LEU A 81 -4.20 -13.11 4.42
C LEU A 81 -5.49 -12.95 3.61
N ARG A 82 -6.32 -13.99 3.59
CA ARG A 82 -7.61 -13.96 2.87
C ARG A 82 -8.55 -12.88 3.40
N LEU A 83 -8.56 -12.67 4.72
CA LEU A 83 -9.33 -11.60 5.34
C LEU A 83 -8.84 -10.21 4.88
N TRP A 84 -7.52 -10.01 4.77
CA TRP A 84 -6.97 -8.73 4.28
C TRP A 84 -7.27 -8.49 2.81
N VAL A 85 -7.18 -9.54 1.97
CA VAL A 85 -7.59 -9.46 0.56
C VAL A 85 -9.07 -9.09 0.45
N ALA A 86 -9.94 -9.78 1.18
CA ALA A 86 -11.38 -9.50 1.17
C ALA A 86 -11.71 -8.09 1.67
N ALA A 87 -11.04 -7.62 2.72
CA ALA A 87 -11.21 -6.26 3.24
C ALA A 87 -10.76 -5.20 2.21
N GLN A 88 -9.67 -5.45 1.48
CA GLN A 88 -9.20 -4.53 0.44
C GLN A 88 -10.14 -4.53 -0.77
N VAL A 89 -10.64 -5.68 -1.21
CA VAL A 89 -11.64 -5.76 -2.28
C VAL A 89 -12.93 -5.05 -1.86
N ALA A 90 -13.40 -5.23 -0.63
CA ALA A 90 -14.55 -4.51 -0.11
C ALA A 90 -14.31 -2.98 -0.07
N ALA A 91 -13.12 -2.54 0.34
CA ALA A 91 -12.74 -1.13 0.32
C ALA A 91 -12.67 -0.56 -1.11
N GLU A 92 -12.15 -1.34 -2.07
CA GLU A 92 -12.13 -0.97 -3.49
C GLU A 92 -13.55 -0.90 -4.07
N VAL A 93 -14.44 -1.82 -3.71
CA VAL A 93 -15.86 -1.80 -4.12
C VAL A 93 -16.60 -0.61 -3.51
N VAL A 94 -16.32 -0.24 -2.26
CA VAL A 94 -16.91 0.96 -1.64
C VAL A 94 -16.35 2.24 -2.27
N ALA A 95 -15.07 2.27 -2.62
CA ALA A 95 -14.47 3.40 -3.33
C ALA A 95 -14.93 3.52 -4.80
N ALA A 96 -15.27 2.39 -5.43
CA ALA A 96 -15.83 2.31 -6.78
C ALA A 96 -17.36 2.38 -6.80
N ALA A 97 -18.02 2.34 -5.63
CA ALA A 97 -19.44 2.61 -5.54
C ALA A 97 -19.63 4.07 -5.96
N PRO A 98 -20.49 4.36 -6.95
CA PRO A 98 -20.86 5.74 -7.23
C PRO A 98 -21.41 6.32 -5.93
N ALA A 99 -20.87 7.47 -5.52
CA ALA A 99 -21.47 8.24 -4.44
C ALA A 99 -22.97 8.35 -4.71
N PRO A 100 -23.86 8.25 -3.69
CA PRO A 100 -25.27 8.53 -3.90
C PRO A 100 -25.36 9.91 -4.56
N ASP A 101 -25.98 9.95 -5.73
CA ASP A 101 -26.00 11.12 -6.61
C ASP A 101 -26.29 12.39 -5.78
N PRO A 102 -25.36 13.36 -5.70
CA PRO A 102 -25.78 14.71 -5.38
C PRO A 102 -26.72 15.17 -6.50
N PRO A 103 -27.73 16.01 -6.21
CA PRO A 103 -28.68 16.45 -7.23
C PRO A 103 -27.92 17.18 -8.35
N ALA A 104 -27.86 16.57 -9.52
CA ALA A 104 -27.53 17.15 -10.83
C ALA A 104 -26.34 18.13 -10.88
N GLU A 105 -25.12 17.62 -11.09
CA GLU A 105 -24.07 18.37 -11.79
C GLU A 105 -23.97 17.93 -13.26
N ALA A 106 -25.02 18.20 -14.02
CA ALA A 106 -24.96 18.15 -15.50
C ALA A 106 -24.03 19.25 -16.08
N ALA A 107 -23.65 20.25 -15.27
CA ALA A 107 -22.75 21.33 -15.66
C ALA A 107 -21.28 20.89 -15.70
N GLY A 108 -20.81 20.14 -14.69
CA GLY A 108 -19.39 19.78 -14.57
C GLY A 108 -18.90 18.78 -15.63
N THR A 109 -19.77 17.87 -16.11
CA THR A 109 -19.41 16.88 -17.13
C THR A 109 -19.36 17.47 -18.53
N ALA A 110 -20.26 18.41 -18.84
CA ALA A 110 -20.24 19.16 -20.10
C ALA A 110 -18.99 20.05 -20.21
N ASP A 111 -18.62 20.71 -19.11
CA ASP A 111 -17.41 21.54 -19.04
C ASP A 111 -16.13 20.71 -19.17
N LEU A 112 -16.06 19.53 -18.54
CA LEU A 112 -14.94 18.60 -18.69
C LEU A 112 -14.80 18.09 -20.13
N ALA A 113 -15.91 17.75 -20.78
CA ALA A 113 -15.90 17.31 -22.17
C ALA A 113 -15.48 18.44 -23.15
N ALA A 114 -15.90 19.68 -22.87
CA ALA A 114 -15.48 20.85 -23.62
C ALA A 114 -13.97 21.12 -23.47
N GLN A 115 -13.45 21.04 -22.24
CA GLN A 115 -12.02 21.18 -21.97
C GLN A 115 -11.19 20.09 -22.66
N LEU A 116 -11.65 18.84 -22.65
CA LEU A 116 -10.98 17.73 -23.33
C LEU A 116 -10.91 17.97 -24.84
N ARG A 117 -12.03 18.37 -25.46
CA ARG A 117 -12.09 18.70 -26.89
C ARG A 117 -11.16 19.87 -27.24
N GLN A 118 -11.15 20.91 -26.42
CA GLN A 118 -10.26 22.06 -26.61
C GLN A 118 -8.78 21.65 -26.55
N ALA A 119 -8.40 20.83 -25.58
CA ALA A 119 -7.02 20.33 -25.47
C ALA A 119 -6.61 19.48 -26.67
N GLN A 120 -7.51 18.63 -27.17
CA GLN A 120 -7.27 17.83 -28.38
C GLN A 120 -7.03 18.71 -29.61
N TRP A 121 -7.86 19.73 -29.84
CA TRP A 121 -7.66 20.67 -30.94
C TRP A 121 -6.37 21.47 -30.83
N GLN A 122 -5.98 21.88 -29.61
CA GLN A 122 -4.70 22.56 -29.39
C GLN A 122 -3.51 21.65 -29.74
N ILE A 123 -3.55 20.37 -29.33
CA ILE A 123 -2.51 19.40 -29.67
C ILE A 123 -2.43 19.19 -31.19
N GLU A 124 -3.58 19.03 -31.86
CA GLU A 124 -3.63 18.84 -33.30
C GLU A 124 -3.08 20.05 -34.05
N ALA A 125 -3.49 21.27 -33.69
CA ALA A 125 -2.98 22.50 -34.27
C ALA A 125 -1.46 22.64 -34.10
N LEU A 126 -0.94 22.32 -32.91
CA LEU A 126 0.51 22.32 -32.65
C LEU A 126 1.25 21.31 -33.53
N HIS A 127 0.71 20.11 -33.72
CA HIS A 127 1.31 19.12 -34.62
C HIS A 127 1.32 19.60 -36.07
N THR A 128 0.23 20.24 -36.55
CA THR A 128 0.19 20.80 -37.90
C THR A 128 1.21 21.93 -38.08
N LEU A 129 1.39 22.80 -37.09
CA LEU A 129 2.40 23.86 -37.13
C LEU A 129 3.82 23.28 -37.17
N ILE A 130 4.06 22.17 -36.46
CA ILE A 130 5.31 21.43 -36.53
C ILE A 130 5.53 20.91 -37.96
N ASP A 131 4.54 20.25 -38.57
CA ASP A 131 4.68 19.71 -39.94
C ASP A 131 4.97 20.82 -40.97
N GLN A 132 4.30 21.97 -40.83
CA GLN A 132 4.55 23.14 -41.67
C GLN A 132 5.97 23.68 -41.48
N ALA A 133 6.44 23.77 -40.23
CA ALA A 133 7.80 24.23 -39.93
C ALA A 133 8.88 23.26 -40.43
N GLU A 134 8.70 21.95 -40.27
CA GLU A 134 9.62 20.94 -40.79
C GLU A 134 9.72 21.04 -42.33
N THR A 135 8.60 21.26 -43.01
CA THR A 135 8.56 21.44 -44.47
C THR A 135 9.24 22.74 -44.91
N ALA A 136 8.95 23.86 -44.24
CA ALA A 136 9.48 25.17 -44.60
C ALA A 136 10.99 25.28 -44.39
N TYR A 137 11.49 24.74 -43.27
CA TYR A 137 12.89 24.88 -42.88
C TYR A 137 13.74 23.63 -43.17
N LYS A 138 13.14 22.51 -43.58
CA LYS A 138 13.81 21.23 -43.83
C LYS A 138 14.62 20.75 -42.62
N ILE A 139 14.06 20.91 -41.43
CA ILE A 139 14.64 20.50 -40.15
C ILE A 139 13.70 19.46 -39.53
N ASP A 140 14.26 18.35 -39.03
CA ASP A 140 13.49 17.34 -38.29
C ASP A 140 13.31 17.79 -36.83
N ILE A 141 12.30 18.61 -36.55
CA ILE A 141 12.01 19.16 -35.20
C ILE A 141 11.59 18.04 -34.24
N ARG A 142 10.91 17.01 -34.73
CA ARG A 142 10.50 15.84 -33.93
C ARG A 142 11.67 14.97 -33.46
N LYS A 143 12.86 15.14 -34.04
CA LYS A 143 14.06 14.39 -33.67
C LYS A 143 14.77 15.09 -32.51
N LYS A 144 14.91 14.43 -31.35
CA LYS A 144 15.69 14.96 -30.23
C LYS A 144 17.11 15.33 -30.69
N GLY A 145 17.45 16.61 -30.65
CA GLY A 145 18.76 17.16 -30.96
C GLY A 145 19.82 16.77 -29.93
N GLY A 146 20.24 15.50 -29.93
CA GLY A 146 21.40 14.99 -29.21
C GLY A 146 22.41 14.42 -30.19
N ALA A 147 23.30 15.26 -30.71
CA ALA A 147 24.46 14.87 -31.53
C ALA A 147 25.43 13.98 -30.70
N LYS A 148 26.24 13.08 -31.28
CA LYS A 148 27.17 13.28 -32.42
C LYS A 148 27.36 12.01 -33.27
N PRO A 149 27.60 12.10 -34.58
CA PRO A 149 28.30 11.07 -35.31
C PRO A 149 29.80 11.16 -34.99
N SER A 150 30.43 10.07 -34.54
CA SER A 150 31.91 9.97 -34.52
C SER A 150 32.35 9.27 -35.78
N LYS A 151 33.31 9.90 -36.47
CA LYS A 151 34.18 9.26 -37.45
C LYS A 151 35.32 8.55 -36.71
#